data_AF-A0A5N5FW36-F1
#
_entry.id   AF-A0A5N5FW36-F1
#
_cell.length_a   1.000
_cell.length_b   1.000
_cell.length_c   1.000
_cell.angle_alpha   90.00
_cell.angle_beta   90.00
_cell.angle_gamma   90.00
#
_symmetry.space_group_name_H-M   'P 1'
#
loop_
_entity.id
_entity.type
_entity.pdbx_description
1 polymer ?
#
loop_
_entity_poly.entity_id
_entity_poly.type
_entity_poly.pdbx_seq_one_letter_code
_entity_poly.pdbx_strand_id
1 'polypeptide(L)'
;MKNMGLDAYRLSISWSRVLPNGKLSGGVNQEGIKYYNNLINALLSRGLKPFVTIFHWDLPQVLEEEYRGFLSPKIVNHFRDFAEICYKAFGDRVKHWMTLNEPWTYAVNAYAEGAFAPGRWMALGVHWFVPVSNSTRHQNAALRSLDFMLGWFIEPLTSGSYPHTMKVLVGKRLPVFTAEQSKLIKGSYDFIGINYYTTHYSTQLSSNIELQGASSWLYVYPKGLQELLVYTKKNYQNSLIYITENGIDKWNDPTVSLEKSLNDTHRIDYIYQHLDYLNRAIK
;
A
#
# COMPACT_ATOMS: atom_id res chain seq x y z
N MET A 1 16.61 -5.14 -14.43
CA MET A 1 15.83 -3.90 -14.68
C MET A 1 16.04 -3.36 -16.09
N LYS A 2 17.19 -2.78 -16.44
CA LYS A 2 17.42 -2.26 -17.80
C LYS A 2 17.24 -3.33 -18.90
N ASN A 3 17.80 -4.53 -18.70
CA ASN A 3 17.63 -5.65 -19.65
C ASN A 3 16.18 -6.16 -19.76
N MET A 4 15.32 -5.83 -18.79
CA MET A 4 13.89 -6.17 -18.82
C MET A 4 13.05 -5.06 -19.47
N GLY A 5 13.67 -3.97 -19.93
CA GLY A 5 12.96 -2.85 -20.56
C GLY A 5 12.10 -2.00 -19.62
N LEU A 6 12.42 -2.00 -18.31
CA LEU A 6 11.66 -1.20 -17.33
C LEU A 6 12.01 0.30 -17.44
N ASP A 7 11.01 1.16 -17.21
CA ASP A 7 11.15 2.63 -17.22
C ASP A 7 11.35 3.24 -15.83
N ALA A 8 10.98 2.51 -14.78
CA ALA A 8 10.96 3.00 -13.41
C ALA A 8 11.37 1.92 -12.41
N TYR A 9 11.77 2.37 -11.22
CA TYR A 9 12.00 1.50 -10.08
C TYR A 9 11.38 2.14 -8.83
N ARG A 10 10.48 1.39 -8.18
CA ARG A 10 9.90 1.76 -6.90
C ARG A 10 10.76 1.21 -5.76
N LEU A 11 11.11 2.06 -4.81
CA LEU A 11 11.90 1.72 -3.62
C LEU A 11 11.35 2.43 -2.38
N SER A 12 11.76 1.99 -1.19
CA SER A 12 11.57 2.73 0.06
C SER A 12 12.89 3.26 0.63
N ILE A 13 12.81 4.35 1.38
CA ILE A 13 13.93 4.86 2.18
C ILE A 13 13.72 4.40 3.61
N SER A 14 14.74 3.75 4.18
CA SER A 14 14.65 3.21 5.53
C SER A 14 14.78 4.33 6.55
N TRP A 15 13.75 4.51 7.38
CA TRP A 15 13.73 5.57 8.40
C TRP A 15 14.88 5.40 9.38
N SER A 16 15.02 4.21 9.98
CA SER A 16 16.10 3.90 10.93
C SER A 16 17.50 3.95 10.31
N ARG A 17 17.64 3.80 8.99
CA ARG A 17 18.93 4.00 8.31
C ARG A 17 19.34 5.47 8.26
N VAL A 18 18.39 6.37 7.99
CA VAL A 18 18.64 7.82 7.87
C VAL A 18 18.68 8.50 9.23
N LEU A 19 17.77 8.12 10.13
CA LEU A 19 17.71 8.57 11.52
C LEU A 19 17.75 7.34 12.45
N PRO A 20 18.93 6.88 12.88
CA PRO A 20 19.06 5.69 13.74
C PRO A 20 18.26 5.76 15.04
N ASN A 21 18.17 6.96 15.63
CA ASN A 21 17.37 7.21 16.83
C ASN A 21 15.90 7.57 16.53
N GLY A 22 15.49 7.48 15.26
CA GLY A 22 14.17 7.89 14.75
C GLY A 22 13.90 9.39 14.74
N LYS A 23 14.67 10.18 15.49
CA LYS A 23 14.50 11.64 15.66
C LYS A 23 15.65 12.42 15.06
N LEU A 24 15.34 13.61 14.53
CA LEU A 24 16.35 14.55 14.04
C LEU A 24 17.39 14.93 15.11
N SER A 25 16.96 15.07 16.38
CA SER A 25 17.84 15.38 17.51
C SER A 25 18.91 14.31 17.77
N GLY A 26 18.68 13.08 17.32
CA GLY A 26 19.64 11.98 17.42
C GLY A 26 20.67 11.95 16.29
N GLY A 27 20.67 12.93 15.40
CA GLY A 27 21.60 13.06 14.28
C GLY A 27 21.16 12.33 13.01
N VAL A 28 21.59 12.88 11.86
CA VAL A 28 21.36 12.27 10.53
C VAL A 28 22.56 11.41 10.17
N ASN A 29 22.30 10.14 9.85
CA ASN A 29 23.33 9.22 9.37
C ASN A 29 23.68 9.51 7.89
N GLN A 30 24.82 10.19 7.69
CA GLN A 30 25.27 10.60 6.36
C GLN A 30 25.63 9.43 5.44
N GLU A 31 26.09 8.29 5.97
CA GLU A 31 26.33 7.10 5.14
C GLU A 31 25.01 6.49 4.64
N GLY A 32 23.93 6.61 5.44
CA GLY A 32 22.58 6.28 5.00
C GLY A 32 22.13 7.17 3.83
N ILE A 33 22.35 8.48 3.93
CA ILE A 33 22.07 9.44 2.85
C ILE A 33 22.90 9.11 1.60
N LYS A 34 24.20 8.85 1.76
CA LYS A 34 25.12 8.50 0.68
C LYS A 34 24.69 7.23 -0.05
N TYR A 35 24.23 6.21 0.66
CA TYR A 35 23.69 4.98 0.06
C TYR A 35 22.54 5.28 -0.90
N TYR A 36 21.53 6.04 -0.45
CA TYR A 36 20.37 6.38 -1.29
C TYR A 36 20.75 7.30 -2.45
N ASN A 37 21.68 8.23 -2.24
CA ASN A 37 22.24 9.03 -3.34
C ASN A 37 22.88 8.16 -4.42
N ASN A 38 23.71 7.19 -4.04
CA ASN A 38 24.37 6.29 -4.98
C ASN A 38 23.33 5.43 -5.74
N LEU A 39 22.33 4.91 -5.03
CA LEU A 39 21.25 4.12 -5.65
C LEU A 39 20.44 4.97 -6.64
N ILE A 40 20.00 6.16 -6.24
CA ILE A 40 19.23 7.07 -7.10
C ILE A 40 20.03 7.47 -8.35
N ASN A 41 21.31 7.80 -8.18
CA ASN A 41 22.19 8.13 -9.31
C ASN A 41 22.39 6.91 -10.24
N ALA A 42 22.50 5.71 -9.68
CA ALA A 42 22.64 4.47 -10.45
C ALA A 42 21.37 4.13 -11.26
N LEU A 43 20.18 4.44 -10.73
CA LEU A 43 18.90 4.29 -11.43
C LEU A 43 18.81 5.29 -12.59
N LEU A 44 19.04 6.58 -12.30
CA LEU A 44 18.93 7.65 -13.29
C LEU A 44 19.94 7.48 -14.44
N SER A 45 21.20 7.14 -14.14
CA SER A 45 22.22 6.86 -15.16
C SER A 45 21.88 5.67 -16.08
N ARG A 46 20.92 4.84 -15.68
CA ARG A 46 20.40 3.70 -16.48
C ARG A 46 19.05 4.01 -17.13
N GLY A 47 18.56 5.24 -17.02
CA GLY A 47 17.27 5.67 -17.58
C GLY A 47 16.05 5.28 -16.73
N LEU A 48 16.25 4.80 -15.49
CA LEU A 48 15.16 4.40 -14.61
C LEU A 48 14.70 5.56 -13.73
N LYS A 49 13.41 5.87 -13.76
CA LYS A 49 12.80 6.87 -12.88
C LYS A 49 12.62 6.31 -11.47
N PRO A 50 13.14 6.96 -10.41
CA PRO A 50 12.90 6.54 -9.04
C PRO A 50 11.50 6.96 -8.57
N PHE A 51 10.73 5.98 -8.08
CA PHE A 51 9.50 6.19 -7.33
C PHE A 51 9.78 5.84 -5.87
N VAL A 52 9.71 6.82 -4.97
CA VAL A 52 10.20 6.63 -3.59
C VAL A 52 9.05 6.62 -2.60
N THR A 53 8.97 5.56 -1.81
CA THR A 53 8.10 5.46 -0.64
C THR A 53 8.86 5.91 0.61
N ILE A 54 8.30 6.85 1.38
CA ILE A 54 8.93 7.36 2.61
C ILE A 54 8.83 6.36 3.75
N PHE A 55 7.65 5.77 3.98
CA PHE A 55 7.45 4.77 5.03
C PHE A 55 6.92 3.46 4.48
N HIS A 56 7.61 2.37 4.78
CA HIS A 56 7.23 1.03 4.36
C HIS A 56 7.31 0.05 5.53
N TRP A 57 6.56 0.38 6.60
CA TRP A 57 6.40 -0.45 7.82
C TRP A 57 7.68 -0.62 8.64
N ASP A 58 8.66 0.26 8.43
CA ASP A 58 10.01 0.19 8.97
C ASP A 58 10.23 1.22 10.09
N LEU A 59 9.26 1.30 11.01
CA LEU A 59 9.28 2.25 12.13
C LEU A 59 10.57 2.05 12.95
N PRO A 60 11.33 3.13 13.25
CA PRO A 60 12.49 3.02 14.12
C PRO A 60 12.09 2.53 15.52
N GLN A 61 12.75 1.46 15.98
CA GLN A 61 12.45 0.79 17.25
C GLN A 61 12.44 1.75 18.44
N VAL A 62 13.34 2.73 18.47
CA VAL A 62 13.42 3.77 19.52
C VAL A 62 12.10 4.52 19.69
N LEU A 63 11.37 4.79 18.59
CA LEU A 63 10.08 5.50 18.65
C LEU A 63 8.96 4.58 19.16
N GLU A 64 9.03 3.29 18.86
CA GLU A 64 8.10 2.29 19.40
C GLU A 64 8.30 2.13 20.91
N GLU A 65 9.54 2.07 21.38
CA GLU A 65 9.87 1.94 22.81
C GLU A 65 9.51 3.19 23.61
N GLU A 66 9.79 4.38 23.07
CA GLU A 66 9.59 5.62 23.82
C GLU A 66 8.11 6.00 23.99
N TYR A 67 7.31 5.82 22.94
CA TYR A 67 5.93 6.29 22.95
C TYR A 67 4.96 5.43 22.13
N ARG A 68 5.34 4.21 21.76
CA ARG A 68 4.51 3.26 20.99
C ARG A 68 4.23 3.71 19.55
N GLY A 69 5.18 4.41 18.94
CA GLY A 69 5.17 4.65 17.50
C GLY A 69 3.91 5.37 17.02
N PHE A 70 3.22 4.76 16.04
CA PHE A 70 2.00 5.31 15.43
C PHE A 70 0.78 5.39 16.37
N LEU A 71 0.85 4.83 17.57
CA LEU A 71 -0.20 4.98 18.59
C LEU A 71 -0.12 6.32 19.35
N SER A 72 0.90 7.14 19.08
CA SER A 72 1.09 8.44 19.70
C SER A 72 1.08 9.56 18.66
N PRO A 73 0.41 10.71 18.94
CA PRO A 73 0.42 11.85 18.03
C PRO A 73 1.81 12.46 17.83
N LYS A 74 2.80 12.15 18.70
CA LYS A 74 4.20 12.57 18.54
C LYS A 74 4.81 12.07 17.23
N ILE A 75 4.33 10.94 16.70
CA ILE A 75 4.84 10.35 15.46
C ILE A 75 4.71 11.31 14.27
N VAL A 76 3.69 12.18 14.26
CA VAL A 76 3.42 13.09 13.15
C VAL A 76 4.59 14.04 12.93
N ASN A 77 5.13 14.62 14.00
CA ASN A 77 6.26 15.54 13.91
C ASN A 77 7.54 14.81 13.52
N HIS A 78 7.82 13.65 14.10
CA HIS A 78 9.02 12.88 13.76
C HIS A 78 8.99 12.34 12.33
N PHE A 79 7.82 11.93 11.85
CA PHE A 79 7.62 11.53 10.46
C PHE A 79 7.80 12.71 9.50
N ARG A 80 7.25 13.88 9.83
CA ARG A 80 7.47 15.12 9.07
C ARG A 80 8.95 15.45 8.97
N ASP A 81 9.68 15.43 10.08
CA ASP A 81 11.11 15.75 10.11
C ASP A 81 11.91 14.77 9.23
N PHE A 82 11.58 13.46 9.29
CA PHE A 82 12.18 12.45 8.44
C PHE A 82 11.88 12.67 6.94
N ALA A 83 10.61 12.94 6.60
CA ALA A 83 10.22 13.23 5.23
C ALA A 83 10.93 14.48 4.69
N GLU A 84 11.07 15.53 5.51
CA GLU A 84 11.78 16.76 5.14
C GLU A 84 13.26 16.51 4.83
N ILE A 85 13.94 15.65 5.61
CA ILE A 85 15.32 15.24 5.31
C ILE A 85 15.37 14.54 3.94
N CYS A 86 14.45 13.61 3.67
CA CYS A 86 14.38 12.91 2.39
C CYS A 86 14.16 13.89 1.21
N TYR A 87 13.25 14.85 1.36
CA TYR A 87 12.98 15.85 0.32
C TYR A 87 14.17 16.76 0.08
N LYS A 88 14.85 17.22 1.14
CA LYS A 88 16.06 18.04 1.02
C LYS A 88 17.22 17.28 0.39
N ALA A 89 17.41 16.01 0.76
CA ALA A 89 18.55 15.22 0.30
C ALA A 89 18.39 14.66 -1.12
N PHE A 90 17.15 14.37 -1.55
CA PHE A 90 16.90 13.62 -2.79
C PHE A 90 15.88 14.27 -3.72
N GLY A 91 15.15 15.29 -3.28
CA GLY A 91 14.07 15.93 -4.06
C GLY A 91 14.55 16.68 -5.31
N ASP A 92 15.84 16.96 -5.42
CA ASP A 92 16.46 17.48 -6.64
C ASP A 92 16.33 16.48 -7.81
N ARG A 93 16.40 15.17 -7.52
CA ARG A 93 16.37 14.06 -8.49
C ARG A 93 15.10 13.21 -8.46
N VAL A 94 14.51 13.01 -7.27
CA VAL A 94 13.30 12.21 -7.09
C VAL A 94 12.06 13.10 -7.23
N LYS A 95 11.17 12.74 -8.17
CA LYS A 95 9.96 13.52 -8.50
C LYS A 95 8.65 12.80 -8.21
N HIS A 96 8.70 11.53 -7.82
CA HIS A 96 7.51 10.74 -7.49
C HIS A 96 7.68 10.19 -6.08
N TRP A 97 6.88 10.74 -5.15
CA TRP A 97 6.93 10.42 -3.73
C TRP A 97 5.61 9.80 -3.29
N MET A 98 5.70 8.73 -2.49
CA MET A 98 4.58 8.12 -1.80
C MET A 98 4.87 8.18 -0.31
N THR A 99 3.97 8.75 0.49
CA THR A 99 4.22 8.93 1.92
C THR A 99 4.19 7.60 2.67
N LEU A 100 3.12 6.82 2.51
CA LEU A 100 2.89 5.57 3.22
C LEU A 100 2.64 4.44 2.21
N ASN A 101 3.26 3.27 2.43
CA ASN A 101 2.83 2.03 1.79
C ASN A 101 1.71 1.36 2.60
N GLU A 102 0.62 0.99 1.93
CA GLU A 102 -0.45 0.14 2.47
C GLU A 102 -0.80 0.40 3.95
N PRO A 103 -1.28 1.61 4.29
CA PRO A 103 -1.57 1.94 5.68
C PRO A 103 -2.68 1.07 6.28
N TRP A 104 -3.58 0.53 5.44
CA TRP A 104 -4.57 -0.46 5.85
C TRP A 104 -3.90 -1.76 6.33
N THR A 105 -3.04 -2.36 5.49
CA THR A 105 -2.33 -3.60 5.80
C THR A 105 -1.50 -3.45 7.07
N TYR A 106 -0.82 -2.31 7.23
CA TYR A 106 -0.07 -1.98 8.45
C TYR A 106 -0.99 -1.90 9.67
N ALA A 107 -2.06 -1.10 9.62
CA ALA A 107 -2.97 -0.92 10.74
C ALA A 107 -3.60 -2.25 11.20
N VAL A 108 -3.99 -3.09 10.24
CA VAL A 108 -4.65 -4.36 10.53
C VAL A 108 -3.66 -5.44 10.95
N ASN A 109 -2.63 -5.76 10.16
CA ASN A 109 -1.74 -6.87 10.52
C ASN A 109 -0.87 -6.56 11.74
N ALA A 110 -0.54 -5.29 12.01
CA ALA A 110 0.33 -4.92 13.12
C ALA A 110 -0.41 -4.70 14.46
N TYR A 111 -1.66 -4.21 14.40
CA TYR A 111 -2.41 -3.82 15.60
C TYR A 111 -3.76 -4.55 15.77
N ALA A 112 -4.29 -5.17 14.72
CA ALA A 112 -5.48 -6.01 14.80
C ALA A 112 -5.11 -7.50 14.81
N GLU A 113 -4.41 -8.03 13.82
CA GLU A 113 -4.05 -9.45 13.81
C GLU A 113 -2.80 -9.76 14.65
N GLY A 114 -1.89 -8.80 14.78
CA GLY A 114 -0.61 -8.99 15.46
C GLY A 114 0.37 -9.88 14.70
N ALA A 115 0.09 -10.18 13.43
CA ALA A 115 0.98 -10.94 12.55
C ALA A 115 2.25 -10.16 12.17
N PHE A 116 2.15 -8.82 12.07
CA PHE A 116 3.28 -7.94 11.75
C PHE A 116 3.76 -7.18 12.99
N ALA A 117 5.02 -6.72 12.99
CA ALA A 117 5.55 -5.86 14.04
C ALA A 117 4.68 -4.58 14.19
N PRO A 118 4.36 -4.14 15.42
CA PRO A 118 4.90 -4.60 16.71
C PRO A 118 4.14 -5.78 17.35
N GLY A 119 3.25 -6.47 16.62
CA GLY A 119 2.62 -7.72 17.08
C GLY A 119 1.52 -7.52 18.13
N ARG A 120 0.75 -6.43 18.03
CA ARG A 120 -0.30 -6.10 19.00
C ARG A 120 -1.64 -6.66 18.49
N TRP A 121 -2.37 -7.35 19.37
CA TRP A 121 -3.57 -8.13 19.02
C TRP A 121 -4.86 -7.36 19.29
N MET A 122 -5.74 -7.30 18.28
CA MET A 122 -7.19 -7.04 18.32
C MET A 122 -7.83 -7.52 16.98
N ALA A 123 -8.07 -8.82 16.81
CA ALA A 123 -8.28 -9.50 15.52
C ALA A 123 -9.29 -8.84 14.55
N LEU A 124 -8.98 -8.80 13.24
CA LEU A 124 -9.87 -8.81 12.06
C LEU A 124 -9.03 -8.66 10.76
N GLY A 125 -9.21 -9.52 9.74
CA GLY A 125 -8.54 -9.41 8.42
C GLY A 125 -9.41 -8.88 7.29
N VAL A 126 -8.84 -8.28 6.22
CA VAL A 126 -9.63 -7.81 5.05
C VAL A 126 -8.91 -7.88 3.68
N HIS A 127 -9.72 -7.81 2.60
CA HIS A 127 -9.35 -7.91 1.19
C HIS A 127 -10.27 -7.07 0.25
N TRP A 128 -10.29 -7.26 -1.09
CA TRP A 128 -11.28 -6.66 -2.02
C TRP A 128 -12.57 -7.50 -2.05
N PHE A 129 -13.75 -6.91 -2.29
CA PHE A 129 -15.03 -7.60 -2.09
C PHE A 129 -16.04 -7.43 -3.24
N VAL A 130 -16.48 -8.55 -3.82
CA VAL A 130 -17.56 -8.63 -4.82
C VAL A 130 -18.85 -9.16 -4.16
N PRO A 131 -20.04 -8.63 -4.48
CA PRO A 131 -21.29 -9.14 -3.92
C PRO A 131 -21.58 -10.57 -4.38
N VAL A 132 -21.99 -11.43 -3.46
CA VAL A 132 -22.31 -12.85 -3.74
C VAL A 132 -23.57 -13.05 -4.59
N SER A 133 -24.47 -12.07 -4.62
CA SER A 133 -25.62 -12.08 -5.53
C SER A 133 -26.08 -10.66 -5.83
N ASN A 134 -27.00 -10.53 -6.79
CA ASN A 134 -27.66 -9.25 -7.10
C ASN A 134 -28.63 -8.76 -6.00
N SER A 135 -28.72 -9.44 -4.86
CA SER A 135 -29.52 -8.95 -3.75
C SER A 135 -28.94 -7.65 -3.18
N THR A 136 -29.80 -6.70 -2.85
CA THR A 136 -29.42 -5.41 -2.24
C THR A 136 -28.57 -5.62 -0.98
N ARG A 137 -28.83 -6.68 -0.20
CA ARG A 137 -28.05 -7.03 0.99
C ARG A 137 -26.58 -7.32 0.67
N HIS A 138 -26.32 -8.09 -0.38
CA HIS A 138 -24.95 -8.47 -0.76
C HIS A 138 -24.21 -7.30 -1.41
N GLN A 139 -24.89 -6.51 -2.25
CA GLN A 139 -24.33 -5.27 -2.79
C GLN A 139 -23.93 -4.29 -1.67
N ASN A 140 -24.83 -4.09 -0.70
CA ASN A 140 -24.52 -3.27 0.48
C ASN A 140 -23.37 -3.84 1.30
N ALA A 141 -23.23 -5.17 1.40
CA ALA A 141 -22.10 -5.78 2.09
C ALA A 141 -20.77 -5.50 1.38
N ALA A 142 -20.71 -5.68 0.06
CA ALA A 142 -19.53 -5.35 -0.73
C ALA A 142 -19.14 -3.88 -0.59
N LEU A 143 -20.11 -2.94 -0.72
CA LEU A 143 -19.85 -1.51 -0.56
C LEU A 143 -19.30 -1.16 0.83
N ARG A 144 -19.86 -1.74 1.91
CA ARG A 144 -19.30 -1.54 3.25
C ARG A 144 -17.87 -2.04 3.34
N SER A 145 -17.56 -3.18 2.73
CA SER A 145 -16.18 -3.68 2.79
C SER A 145 -15.21 -2.80 1.99
N LEU A 146 -15.66 -2.17 0.89
CA LEU A 146 -14.88 -1.17 0.16
C LEU A 146 -14.62 0.08 1.01
N ASP A 147 -15.63 0.55 1.75
CA ASP A 147 -15.47 1.68 2.68
C ASP A 147 -14.40 1.38 3.74
N PHE A 148 -14.36 0.18 4.29
CA PHE A 148 -13.42 -0.20 5.35
C PHE A 148 -12.02 -0.59 4.85
N MET A 149 -11.85 -0.82 3.55
CA MET A 149 -10.56 -1.21 2.95
C MET A 149 -9.92 -0.04 2.18
N LEU A 150 -10.57 0.40 1.10
CA LEU A 150 -10.11 1.53 0.29
C LEU A 150 -10.55 2.86 0.90
N GLY A 151 -11.84 2.97 1.24
CA GLY A 151 -12.49 4.18 1.76
C GLY A 151 -11.82 4.75 3.00
N TRP A 152 -11.30 3.90 3.89
CA TRP A 152 -10.72 4.31 5.16
C TRP A 152 -9.59 5.35 4.99
N PHE A 153 -8.79 5.22 3.93
CA PHE A 153 -7.69 6.13 3.64
C PHE A 153 -7.95 7.08 2.47
N ILE A 154 -8.68 6.64 1.42
CA ILE A 154 -8.94 7.50 0.27
C ILE A 154 -10.02 8.56 0.57
N GLU A 155 -11.05 8.26 1.37
CA GLU A 155 -12.14 9.19 1.63
C GLU A 155 -11.67 10.41 2.44
N PRO A 156 -10.83 10.29 3.49
CA PRO A 156 -10.21 11.47 4.10
C PRO A 156 -9.40 12.32 3.12
N LEU A 157 -8.69 11.69 2.18
CA LEU A 157 -7.92 12.40 1.16
C LEU A 157 -8.82 13.17 0.18
N THR A 158 -10.02 12.69 -0.13
CA THR A 158 -10.92 13.38 -1.08
C THR A 158 -11.89 14.36 -0.41
N SER A 159 -12.42 14.02 0.77
CA SER A 159 -13.48 14.80 1.42
C SER A 159 -13.06 15.46 2.73
N GLY A 160 -11.94 15.03 3.33
CA GLY A 160 -11.49 15.48 4.65
C GLY A 160 -12.20 14.78 5.82
N SER A 161 -12.95 13.70 5.57
CA SER A 161 -13.68 12.93 6.58
C SER A 161 -13.59 11.42 6.30
N TYR A 162 -13.78 10.58 7.31
CA TYR A 162 -13.94 9.13 7.09
C TYR A 162 -15.29 8.81 6.41
N PRO A 163 -15.41 7.63 5.74
CA PRO A 163 -16.66 7.17 5.16
C PRO A 163 -17.81 7.20 6.16
N HIS A 164 -19.01 7.58 5.70
CA HIS A 164 -20.20 7.66 6.56
C HIS A 164 -20.48 6.33 7.26
N THR A 165 -20.39 5.21 6.53
CA THR A 165 -20.52 3.85 7.06
C THR A 165 -19.58 3.59 8.23
N MET A 166 -18.30 3.97 8.12
CA MET A 166 -17.33 3.79 9.20
C MET A 166 -17.69 4.63 10.43
N LYS A 167 -18.09 5.90 10.24
CA LYS A 167 -18.51 6.77 11.35
C LYS A 167 -19.69 6.19 12.11
N VAL A 168 -20.69 5.63 11.41
CA VAL A 168 -21.87 5.01 12.03
C VAL A 168 -21.53 3.71 12.75
N LEU A 169 -20.78 2.80 12.12
CA LEU A 169 -20.51 1.46 12.67
C LEU A 169 -19.40 1.44 13.73
N VAL A 170 -18.37 2.27 13.58
CA VAL A 170 -17.24 2.33 14.53
C VAL A 170 -17.57 3.27 15.69
N GLY A 171 -18.30 4.35 15.42
CA GLY A 171 -18.74 5.32 16.43
C GLY A 171 -17.56 5.98 17.15
N LYS A 172 -17.67 6.07 18.48
CA LYS A 172 -16.71 6.78 19.35
C LYS A 172 -15.28 6.23 19.32
N ARG A 173 -15.06 5.03 18.77
CA ARG A 173 -13.71 4.44 18.61
C ARG A 173 -12.95 5.02 17.42
N LEU A 174 -13.64 5.64 16.46
CA LEU A 174 -13.02 6.30 15.31
C LEU A 174 -12.66 7.73 15.71
N PRO A 175 -11.37 8.13 15.66
CA PRO A 175 -10.98 9.49 15.93
C PRO A 175 -11.67 10.48 14.99
N VAL A 176 -11.84 11.72 15.44
CA VAL A 176 -12.45 12.79 14.64
C VAL A 176 -11.37 13.79 14.26
N PHE A 177 -11.28 14.09 12.97
CA PHE A 177 -10.41 15.17 12.50
C PHE A 177 -10.90 16.52 13.03
N THR A 178 -9.99 17.36 13.51
CA THR A 178 -10.31 18.79 13.72
C THR A 178 -10.57 19.46 12.37
N ALA A 179 -11.15 20.67 12.39
CA ALA A 179 -11.38 21.44 11.16
C ALA A 179 -10.07 21.71 10.40
N GLU A 180 -8.98 21.99 11.14
CA GLU A 180 -7.65 22.21 10.58
C GLU A 180 -7.09 20.93 9.95
N GLN A 181 -7.18 19.80 10.64
CA GLN A 181 -6.72 18.50 10.11
C GLN A 181 -7.51 18.08 8.86
N SER A 182 -8.83 18.26 8.88
CA SER A 182 -9.71 17.99 7.74
C SER A 182 -9.31 18.84 6.53
N LYS A 183 -9.02 20.12 6.75
CA LYS A 183 -8.53 21.04 5.70
C LYS A 183 -7.15 20.64 5.16
N LEU A 184 -6.25 20.16 6.03
CA LEU A 184 -4.90 19.75 5.63
C LEU A 184 -4.89 18.45 4.81
N ILE A 185 -5.73 17.47 5.16
CA ILE A 185 -5.73 16.16 4.51
C ILE A 185 -6.51 16.15 3.19
N LYS A 186 -7.56 16.98 3.08
CA LYS A 186 -8.38 17.07 1.87
C LYS A 186 -7.56 17.60 0.69
N GLY A 187 -7.45 16.79 -0.36
CA GLY A 187 -6.69 17.08 -1.58
C GLY A 187 -5.17 16.97 -1.41
N SER A 188 -4.68 16.34 -0.34
CA SER A 188 -3.24 16.23 -0.04
C SER A 188 -2.51 15.14 -0.83
N TYR A 189 -2.84 14.97 -2.11
CA TYR A 189 -2.22 13.99 -3.00
C TYR A 189 -2.28 14.47 -4.46
N ASP A 190 -1.23 14.17 -5.23
CA ASP A 190 -1.17 14.47 -6.67
C ASP A 190 -1.54 13.24 -7.54
N PHE A 191 -1.35 12.04 -7.00
CA PHE A 191 -1.71 10.76 -7.63
C PHE A 191 -1.99 9.71 -6.55
N ILE A 192 -2.60 8.59 -6.96
CA ILE A 192 -2.91 7.45 -6.09
C ILE A 192 -2.07 6.25 -6.53
N GLY A 193 -1.36 5.64 -5.58
CA GLY A 193 -0.77 4.31 -5.75
C GLY A 193 -1.77 3.23 -5.33
N ILE A 194 -2.04 2.26 -6.21
CA ILE A 194 -2.89 1.11 -5.91
C ILE A 194 -2.03 -0.16 -5.94
N ASN A 195 -2.04 -0.90 -4.84
CA ASN A 195 -1.51 -2.26 -4.76
C ASN A 195 -2.68 -3.22 -4.91
N TYR A 196 -2.65 -4.06 -5.95
CA TYR A 196 -3.73 -5.02 -6.23
C TYR A 196 -3.16 -6.42 -6.44
N TYR A 197 -3.73 -7.40 -5.75
CA TYR A 197 -3.29 -8.79 -5.81
C TYR A 197 -4.43 -9.79 -6.01
N THR A 198 -5.59 -9.56 -5.38
CA THR A 198 -6.66 -10.57 -5.23
C THR A 198 -8.05 -9.93 -5.11
N THR A 199 -9.09 -10.75 -5.19
CA THR A 199 -10.50 -10.44 -4.95
C THR A 199 -11.14 -11.50 -4.08
N HIS A 200 -11.99 -11.09 -3.15
CA HIS A 200 -12.78 -11.95 -2.27
C HIS A 200 -14.27 -11.70 -2.50
N TYR A 201 -15.09 -12.66 -2.10
CA TYR A 201 -16.53 -12.47 -2.02
C TYR A 201 -16.91 -11.83 -0.68
N SER A 202 -17.90 -10.92 -0.68
CA SER A 202 -18.35 -10.19 0.52
C SER A 202 -19.05 -11.07 1.57
N THR A 203 -19.34 -12.32 1.23
CA THR A 203 -19.83 -13.36 2.15
C THR A 203 -19.19 -14.69 1.77
N GLN A 204 -19.01 -15.58 2.74
CA GLN A 204 -18.37 -16.89 2.52
C GLN A 204 -19.21 -17.73 1.55
N LEU A 205 -18.67 -17.97 0.36
CA LEU A 205 -19.14 -19.01 -0.55
C LEU A 205 -18.21 -20.21 -0.40
N SER A 206 -18.80 -21.39 -0.22
CA SER A 206 -18.13 -22.66 -0.53
C SER A 206 -18.15 -22.84 -2.04
N SER A 207 -17.22 -22.21 -2.77
CA SER A 207 -17.07 -22.49 -4.21
C SER A 207 -15.65 -22.24 -4.69
N ASN A 208 -15.13 -23.26 -5.38
CA ASN A 208 -13.84 -23.38 -6.04
C ASN A 208 -13.40 -22.06 -6.71
N ILE A 209 -12.40 -21.41 -6.13
CA ILE A 209 -11.66 -20.36 -6.84
C ILE A 209 -10.54 -21.07 -7.61
N GLU A 210 -10.52 -20.87 -8.93
CA GLU A 210 -9.86 -21.81 -9.86
C GLU A 210 -8.33 -21.65 -9.98
N LEU A 211 -7.69 -20.62 -9.40
CA LEU A 211 -6.23 -20.56 -9.21
C LEU A 211 -5.85 -19.72 -7.99
N GLN A 212 -4.96 -20.26 -7.15
CA GLN A 212 -4.44 -19.64 -5.92
C GLN A 212 -2.91 -19.54 -5.98
N GLY A 213 -2.34 -18.47 -5.44
CA GLY A 213 -0.90 -18.36 -5.19
C GLY A 213 -0.43 -19.31 -4.08
N ALA A 214 0.85 -19.21 -3.69
CA ALA A 214 1.33 -19.94 -2.52
C ALA A 214 0.77 -19.34 -1.22
N SER A 215 0.61 -18.01 -1.19
CA SER A 215 -0.08 -17.33 -0.10
C SER A 215 -1.57 -17.68 -0.09
N SER A 216 -2.06 -18.18 1.06
CA SER A 216 -3.45 -18.65 1.22
C SER A 216 -4.51 -17.58 1.00
N TRP A 217 -4.14 -16.30 1.05
CA TRP A 217 -5.02 -15.16 0.81
C TRP A 217 -5.05 -14.70 -0.66
N LEU A 218 -4.13 -15.16 -1.50
CA LEU A 218 -3.96 -14.65 -2.87
C LEU A 218 -4.69 -15.56 -3.87
N TYR A 219 -5.85 -15.10 -4.33
CA TYR A 219 -6.65 -15.75 -5.36
C TYR A 219 -6.61 -14.94 -6.67
N VAL A 220 -6.44 -15.63 -7.79
CA VAL A 220 -6.26 -14.96 -9.09
C VAL A 220 -7.61 -14.52 -9.66
N TYR A 221 -7.85 -13.20 -9.68
CA TYR A 221 -9.06 -12.62 -10.29
C TYR A 221 -8.75 -11.29 -10.99
N PRO A 222 -8.24 -11.33 -12.24
CA PRO A 222 -7.78 -10.14 -12.96
C PRO A 222 -8.86 -9.09 -13.22
N LYS A 223 -10.11 -9.53 -13.41
CA LYS A 223 -11.27 -8.63 -13.62
C LYS A 223 -11.50 -7.67 -12.44
N GLY A 224 -11.17 -8.10 -11.22
CA GLY A 224 -11.31 -7.25 -10.03
C GLY A 224 -10.44 -5.99 -10.09
N LEU A 225 -9.27 -6.05 -10.74
CA LEU A 225 -8.43 -4.86 -10.97
C LEU A 225 -9.17 -3.83 -11.83
N GLN A 226 -9.79 -4.26 -12.93
CA GLN A 226 -10.58 -3.38 -13.79
C GLN A 226 -11.75 -2.76 -13.02
N GLU A 227 -12.50 -3.57 -12.27
CA GLU A 227 -13.66 -3.13 -11.49
C GLU A 227 -13.25 -2.12 -10.40
N LEU A 228 -12.14 -2.36 -9.70
CA LEU A 228 -11.56 -1.44 -8.71
C LEU A 228 -11.17 -0.10 -9.34
N LEU A 229 -10.52 -0.11 -10.50
CA LEU A 229 -10.11 1.12 -11.20
C LEU A 229 -11.32 1.92 -11.68
N VAL A 230 -12.32 1.26 -12.25
CA VAL A 230 -13.57 1.90 -12.66
C VAL A 230 -14.35 2.46 -11.46
N TYR A 231 -14.39 1.72 -10.35
CA TYR A 231 -15.00 2.19 -9.11
C TYR A 231 -14.26 3.43 -8.57
N THR A 232 -12.94 3.39 -8.52
CA THR A 232 -12.11 4.51 -8.02
C THR A 232 -12.30 5.76 -8.87
N LYS A 233 -12.28 5.60 -10.20
CA LYS A 233 -12.57 6.68 -11.16
C LYS A 233 -13.93 7.35 -10.89
N LYS A 234 -14.97 6.55 -10.69
CA LYS A 234 -16.35 7.05 -10.51
C LYS A 234 -16.56 7.75 -9.17
N ASN A 235 -15.88 7.31 -8.11
CA ASN A 235 -16.16 7.77 -6.74
C ASN A 235 -15.11 8.75 -6.19
N TYR A 236 -13.88 8.77 -6.75
CA TYR A 236 -12.74 9.51 -6.20
C TYR A 236 -12.04 10.41 -7.22
N GLN A 237 -12.80 11.35 -7.79
CA GLN A 237 -12.33 12.48 -8.61
C GLN A 237 -11.52 12.09 -9.87
N ASN A 238 -11.52 10.80 -10.27
CA ASN A 238 -10.75 10.29 -11.41
C ASN A 238 -9.29 10.80 -11.43
N SER A 239 -8.64 10.74 -10.26
CA SER A 239 -7.25 11.20 -10.10
C SER A 239 -6.27 10.31 -10.87
N LEU A 240 -5.05 10.79 -11.11
CA LEU A 240 -3.99 9.97 -11.71
C LEU A 240 -3.71 8.74 -10.83
N ILE A 241 -3.72 7.54 -11.42
CA ILE A 241 -3.49 6.27 -10.72
C ILE A 241 -2.25 5.58 -11.28
N TYR A 242 -1.40 5.07 -10.39
CA TYR A 242 -0.34 4.12 -10.69
C TYR A 242 -0.64 2.78 -10.01
N ILE A 243 -0.52 1.67 -10.73
CA ILE A 243 -0.46 0.34 -10.10
C ILE A 243 0.95 0.19 -9.52
N THR A 244 1.06 0.27 -8.21
CA THR A 244 2.35 0.32 -7.50
C THR A 244 2.83 -1.05 -7.05
N GLU A 245 1.94 -2.04 -7.00
CA GLU A 245 2.25 -3.47 -6.82
C GLU A 245 1.17 -4.35 -7.47
N ASN A 246 1.62 -5.44 -8.10
CA ASN A 246 0.82 -6.55 -8.60
C ASN A 246 1.74 -7.75 -8.85
N GLY A 247 1.36 -8.95 -8.41
CA GLY A 247 2.19 -10.14 -8.58
C GLY A 247 1.59 -11.38 -7.94
N ILE A 248 2.30 -12.50 -8.09
CA ILE A 248 1.92 -13.79 -7.52
C ILE A 248 3.18 -14.51 -7.03
N ASP A 249 3.04 -15.26 -5.94
CA ASP A 249 4.09 -16.04 -5.32
C ASP A 249 3.98 -17.54 -5.66
N LYS A 250 5.04 -18.29 -5.36
CA LYS A 250 5.14 -19.74 -5.49
C LYS A 250 5.81 -20.32 -4.25
N TRP A 251 5.43 -21.53 -3.86
CA TRP A 251 6.08 -22.25 -2.77
C TRP A 251 7.57 -22.47 -3.07
N ASN A 252 8.40 -22.29 -2.06
CA ASN A 252 9.79 -22.72 -2.13
C ASN A 252 9.85 -24.24 -2.00
N ASP A 253 10.36 -24.91 -3.03
CA ASP A 253 10.60 -26.36 -3.03
C ASP A 253 12.09 -26.62 -3.30
N PRO A 254 12.89 -26.93 -2.25
CA PRO A 254 14.32 -27.14 -2.40
C PRO A 254 14.68 -28.43 -3.17
N THR A 255 13.69 -29.29 -3.47
CA THR A 255 13.91 -30.53 -4.23
C THR A 255 13.88 -30.31 -5.75
N VAL A 256 13.41 -29.14 -6.20
CA VAL A 256 13.25 -28.81 -7.61
C VAL A 256 14.54 -28.21 -8.18
N SER A 257 14.96 -28.66 -9.36
CA SER A 257 16.15 -28.14 -10.04
C SER A 257 16.03 -26.66 -10.39
N LEU A 258 17.16 -25.96 -10.56
CA LEU A 258 17.18 -24.55 -10.96
C LEU A 258 16.36 -24.29 -12.23
N GLU A 259 16.52 -25.14 -13.26
CA GLU A 259 15.79 -25.03 -14.53
C GLU A 259 14.26 -25.06 -14.32
N LYS A 260 13.77 -26.00 -13.51
CA LYS A 260 12.34 -26.10 -13.18
C LYS A 260 11.87 -24.96 -12.27
N SER A 261 12.73 -24.46 -11.40
CA SER A 261 12.44 -23.32 -10.53
C SER A 261 12.35 -22.00 -11.30
N LEU A 262 13.13 -21.85 -12.37
CA LEU A 262 13.08 -20.70 -13.29
C LEU A 262 11.88 -20.74 -14.23
N ASN A 263 11.27 -21.92 -14.44
CA ASN A 263 10.05 -22.04 -15.24
C ASN A 263 8.82 -21.53 -14.46
N ASP A 264 8.43 -20.30 -14.76
CA ASP A 264 7.45 -19.52 -14.02
C ASP A 264 6.23 -19.09 -14.87
N THR A 265 5.83 -19.94 -15.81
CA THR A 265 4.68 -19.69 -16.72
C THR A 265 3.41 -19.21 -16.00
N HIS A 266 3.10 -19.76 -14.83
CA HIS A 266 1.98 -19.31 -14.00
C HIS A 266 2.01 -17.79 -13.69
N ARG A 267 3.20 -17.23 -13.42
CA ARG A 267 3.39 -15.79 -13.17
C ARG A 267 3.32 -14.99 -14.47
N ILE A 268 3.78 -15.55 -15.59
CA ILE A 268 3.59 -14.94 -16.92
C ILE A 268 2.09 -14.81 -17.21
N ASP A 269 1.30 -15.87 -17.01
CA ASP A 269 -0.14 -15.86 -17.23
C ASP A 269 -0.86 -14.89 -16.29
N TYR A 270 -0.47 -14.84 -15.01
CA TYR A 270 -0.99 -13.88 -14.04
C TYR A 270 -0.76 -12.44 -14.52
N ILE A 271 0.48 -12.08 -14.86
CA ILE A 271 0.83 -10.72 -15.29
C ILE A 271 0.12 -10.38 -16.61
N TYR A 272 0.10 -11.29 -17.58
CA TYR A 272 -0.55 -11.08 -18.87
C TYR A 272 -2.04 -10.74 -18.70
N GLN A 273 -2.76 -11.53 -17.90
CA GLN A 273 -4.18 -11.29 -17.68
C GLN A 273 -4.43 -9.95 -16.94
N HIS A 274 -3.65 -9.62 -15.92
CA HIS A 274 -3.82 -8.34 -15.21
C HIS A 274 -3.48 -7.14 -16.09
N LEU A 275 -2.47 -7.23 -16.97
CA LEU A 275 -2.16 -6.18 -17.93
C LEU A 275 -3.27 -6.00 -18.98
N ASP A 276 -3.89 -7.08 -19.45
CA ASP A 276 -5.05 -6.99 -20.34
C ASP A 276 -6.24 -6.29 -19.66
N TYR A 277 -6.58 -6.65 -18.43
CA TYR A 277 -7.65 -6.00 -17.67
C TYR A 277 -7.33 -4.54 -17.29
N LEU A 278 -6.07 -4.22 -17.01
CA LEU A 278 -5.60 -2.85 -16.84
C LEU A 278 -5.80 -2.04 -18.13
N ASN A 279 -5.42 -2.57 -19.28
CA ASN A 279 -5.62 -1.92 -20.58
C ASN A 279 -7.11 -1.67 -20.87
N ARG A 280 -7.99 -2.59 -20.46
CA ARG A 280 -9.45 -2.43 -20.57
C ARG A 280 -10.03 -1.38 -19.61
N ALA A 281 -9.34 -1.04 -18.51
CA ALA A 281 -9.74 0.05 -17.63
C ALA A 281 -9.31 1.43 -18.16
N ILE A 282 -8.27 1.47 -19.00
CA ILE A 282 -7.76 2.69 -19.63
C ILE A 282 -8.65 3.12 -20.81
N LYS A 283 -9.13 2.16 -21.61
CA LYS A 283 -10.06 2.39 -22.73
C LYS A 283 -11.47 2.75 -22.23
#